data_AF-A0A484HMD0-F1
#
_entry.id   AF-A0A484HMD0-F1
#
_cell.length_a   1.000
_cell.length_b   1.000
_cell.length_c   1.000
_cell.angle_alpha   90.00
_cell.angle_beta   90.00
_cell.angle_gamma   90.00
#
_symmetry.space_group_name_H-M   'P 1'
#
loop_
_entity.id
_entity.type
_entity.pdbx_description
1 polymer ?
#
loop_
_entity_poly.entity_id
_entity_poly.type
_entity_poly.pdbx_seq_one_letter_code
_entity_poly.pdbx_strand_id
1 'polypeptide(L)'
;MDWRLARVAPDFSHHQINGRPLYNERFDKVMKFHAPGLAPVLKAGKAWHIDSTGRAAYPQRRVKTFGFYEGFASVIDKDGAFHIVIDGSPLYSIRYQWTGNFQEGRCAVRTMEGFYHHIDSEGKKIARVLWRYAGDYKDGIAVAQRDDGLSTHLDLHGGILHNRWFMDLDVFHKGYARAKDDSGWFHIDPAGRPVYPDRYAMIEPFYNGQARVETKQGALWIIDENGGKLHALRDERDPFQELSDDLVGFWKTHAVSTAVELGIFEALPNPPAVIAKDMNAPARNCDWMRAAPMEFWQKKLKGPFPNPK
;
A
#
# COMPACT_ATOMS: atom_id res chain seq x y z
N MET A 1 31.57 12.39 12.20
CA MET A 1 30.88 12.17 10.91
C MET A 1 29.39 12.34 11.13
N ASP A 2 28.69 13.05 10.26
CA ASP A 2 27.25 13.28 10.42
C ASP A 2 26.46 12.08 9.84
N TRP A 3 25.93 11.23 10.72
CA TRP A 3 25.12 10.08 10.33
C TRP A 3 23.87 10.48 9.55
N ARG A 4 23.41 11.73 9.64
CA ARG A 4 22.25 12.25 8.91
C ARG A 4 22.45 12.26 7.40
N LEU A 5 23.70 12.32 6.95
CA LEU A 5 24.05 12.25 5.53
C LEU A 5 24.22 10.81 5.03
N ALA A 6 24.27 9.84 5.94
CA ALA A 6 24.53 8.45 5.61
C ALA A 6 23.31 7.81 4.94
N ARG A 7 23.55 7.02 3.90
CA ARG A 7 22.54 6.20 3.23
C ARG A 7 22.92 4.73 3.33
N VAL A 8 21.92 3.87 3.37
CA VAL A 8 22.15 2.42 3.26
C VAL A 8 22.69 2.11 1.86
N ALA A 9 23.78 1.35 1.79
CA ALA A 9 24.34 0.90 0.52
C ALA A 9 23.35 -0.01 -0.23
N PRO A 10 23.40 -0.10 -1.57
CA PRO A 10 22.44 -0.88 -2.36
C PRO A 10 22.40 -2.38 -2.00
N ASP A 11 23.50 -2.92 -1.50
CA ASP A 11 23.64 -4.31 -1.04
C ASP A 11 23.16 -4.51 0.42
N PHE A 12 22.72 -3.44 1.08
CA PHE A 12 22.30 -3.38 2.48
C PHE A 12 23.38 -3.76 3.50
N SER A 13 24.66 -3.88 3.12
CA SER A 13 25.69 -4.41 4.03
C SER A 13 26.29 -3.37 4.98
N HIS A 14 26.16 -2.08 4.64
CA HIS A 14 26.75 -0.97 5.38
C HIS A 14 26.07 0.36 5.04
N HIS A 15 26.49 1.41 5.76
CA HIS A 15 26.14 2.80 5.45
C HIS A 15 27.26 3.48 4.67
N GLN A 16 26.90 4.37 3.74
CA GLN A 16 27.83 5.12 2.91
C GLN A 16 27.45 6.60 2.81
N ILE A 17 28.45 7.45 2.57
CA ILE A 17 28.30 8.86 2.20
C ILE A 17 29.03 9.05 0.87
N ASN A 18 28.33 9.57 -0.14
CA ASN A 18 28.88 9.80 -1.49
C ASN A 18 29.57 8.56 -2.08
N GLY A 19 28.95 7.38 -1.91
CA GLY A 19 29.48 6.11 -2.42
C GLY A 19 30.65 5.53 -1.63
N ARG A 20 31.09 6.19 -0.55
CA ARG A 20 32.19 5.72 0.30
C ARG A 20 31.65 5.11 1.59
N PRO A 21 32.09 3.91 1.99
CA PRO A 21 31.68 3.30 3.25
C PRO A 21 31.99 4.22 4.45
N LEU A 22 31.03 4.34 5.36
CA LEU A 22 31.19 5.11 6.60
C LEU A 22 32.11 4.40 7.60
N TYR A 23 32.19 3.08 7.50
CA TYR A 23 33.01 2.19 8.35
C TYR A 23 33.38 0.91 7.58
N ASN A 24 34.39 0.19 8.08
CA ASN A 24 34.93 -1.01 7.41
C ASN A 24 34.09 -2.27 7.66
N GLU A 25 33.38 -2.34 8.78
CA GLU A 25 32.56 -3.50 9.16
C GLU A 25 31.45 -3.77 8.13
N ARG A 26 31.09 -5.05 7.96
CA ARG A 26 30.03 -5.49 7.05
C ARG A 26 29.03 -6.38 7.78
N PHE A 27 27.76 -6.12 7.52
CA PHE A 27 26.62 -6.78 8.12
C PHE A 27 25.84 -7.53 7.04
N ASP A 28 25.04 -8.51 7.46
CA ASP A 28 24.11 -9.20 6.55
C ASP A 28 23.00 -8.23 6.11
N LYS A 29 22.63 -7.29 6.98
CA LYS A 29 21.69 -6.20 6.69
C LYS A 29 21.89 -5.04 7.65
N VAL A 30 21.79 -3.81 7.15
CA VAL A 30 21.64 -2.58 7.94
C VAL A 30 20.33 -1.87 7.58
N MET A 31 19.72 -1.23 8.57
CA MET A 31 18.64 -0.27 8.38
C MET A 31 19.18 1.15 8.59
N LYS A 32 18.42 2.17 8.17
CA LYS A 32 18.83 3.58 8.27
C LYS A 32 19.19 3.96 9.72
N PHE A 33 20.08 4.93 9.87
CA PHE A 33 20.25 5.64 11.13
C PHE A 33 18.99 6.45 11.47
N HIS A 34 18.59 6.37 12.73
CA HIS A 34 17.56 7.23 13.33
C HIS A 34 18.17 8.01 14.49
N ALA A 35 17.59 9.16 14.84
CA ALA A 35 18.00 9.87 16.05
C ALA A 35 17.91 8.90 17.25
N PRO A 36 18.95 8.79 18.10
CA PRO A 36 20.06 9.75 18.28
C PRO A 36 21.32 9.50 17.43
N GLY A 37 21.27 8.64 16.42
CA GLY A 37 22.40 8.26 15.56
C GLY A 37 22.71 6.77 15.63
N LEU A 38 21.67 5.95 15.87
CA LEU A 38 21.78 4.50 15.95
C LEU A 38 21.08 3.84 14.76
N ALA A 39 21.67 2.76 14.25
CA ALA A 39 21.13 1.99 13.14
C ALA A 39 20.97 0.51 13.53
N PRO A 40 19.81 -0.11 13.27
CA PRO A 40 19.62 -1.55 13.41
C PRO A 40 20.49 -2.31 12.41
N VAL A 41 21.12 -3.38 12.86
CA VAL A 41 21.92 -4.29 12.02
C VAL A 41 21.58 -5.74 12.32
N LEU A 42 21.81 -6.60 11.33
CA LEU A 42 21.77 -8.06 11.43
C LEU A 42 23.10 -8.61 10.96
N LYS A 43 23.69 -9.51 11.76
CA LYS A 43 24.88 -10.26 11.36
C LYS A 43 24.93 -11.62 12.05
N ALA A 44 25.16 -12.67 11.27
CA ALA A 44 25.20 -14.06 11.73
C ALA A 44 23.95 -14.44 12.55
N GLY A 45 22.76 -14.04 12.07
CA GLY A 45 21.48 -14.35 12.71
C GLY A 45 21.20 -13.59 14.02
N LYS A 46 22.03 -12.61 14.39
CA LYS A 46 21.86 -11.79 15.59
C LYS A 46 21.67 -10.33 15.22
N ALA A 47 20.74 -9.66 15.89
CA ALA A 47 20.40 -8.26 15.65
C ALA A 47 20.79 -7.34 16.81
N TRP A 48 21.27 -6.14 16.52
CA TRP A 48 21.60 -5.09 17.50
C TRP A 48 21.66 -3.71 16.84
N HIS A 49 21.96 -2.67 17.61
CA HIS A 49 22.17 -1.32 17.08
C HIS A 49 23.65 -0.96 17.03
N ILE A 50 24.06 -0.26 15.98
CA ILE A 50 25.40 0.32 15.85
C ILE A 50 25.36 1.84 15.91
N ASP A 51 26.47 2.44 16.30
CA ASP A 51 26.74 3.87 16.14
C ASP A 51 27.23 4.20 14.71
N SER A 52 27.47 5.49 14.45
CA SER A 52 27.97 5.97 13.15
C SER A 52 29.37 5.47 12.78
N THR A 53 30.10 4.86 13.72
CA THR A 53 31.43 4.26 13.48
C THR A 53 31.34 2.77 13.13
N GLY A 54 30.13 2.20 13.11
CA GLY A 54 29.91 0.78 12.86
C GLY A 54 30.10 -0.10 14.09
N ARG A 55 30.32 0.49 15.26
CA ARG A 55 30.51 -0.25 16.52
C ARG A 55 29.16 -0.52 17.17
N ALA A 56 29.04 -1.67 17.83
CA ALA A 56 27.84 -1.99 18.60
C ALA A 56 27.63 -0.93 19.69
N ALA A 57 26.42 -0.37 19.76
CA ALA A 57 26.04 0.62 20.77
C ALA A 57 25.98 0.01 22.18
N TYR A 58 25.71 -1.30 22.27
CA TYR A 58 25.59 -2.07 23.50
C TYR A 58 25.86 -3.57 23.25
N PRO A 59 26.16 -4.38 24.29
CA PRO A 59 26.61 -5.77 24.12
C PRO A 59 25.49 -6.77 23.81
N GLN A 60 24.24 -6.46 24.14
CA GLN A 60 23.11 -7.37 23.97
C GLN A 60 22.87 -7.69 22.49
N ARG A 61 22.42 -8.91 22.23
CA ARG A 61 22.06 -9.40 20.90
C ARG A 61 20.63 -9.93 20.95
N ARG A 62 19.85 -9.56 19.94
CA ARG A 62 18.41 -9.83 19.84
C ARG A 62 18.12 -10.70 18.63
N VAL A 63 16.90 -11.22 18.52
CA VAL A 63 16.41 -11.91 17.32
C VAL A 63 16.13 -10.89 16.23
N LYS A 64 15.48 -9.77 16.56
CA LYS A 64 15.28 -8.62 15.66
C LYS A 64 15.39 -7.30 16.42
N THR A 65 15.77 -6.25 15.71
CA THR A 65 15.80 -4.86 16.19
C THR A 65 15.25 -3.93 15.10
N PHE A 66 14.49 -2.92 15.51
CA PHE A 66 13.93 -1.88 14.62
C PHE A 66 14.47 -0.50 15.00
N GLY A 67 14.26 0.50 14.14
CA GLY A 67 14.80 1.84 14.34
C GLY A 67 14.33 2.50 15.64
N PHE A 68 15.11 3.47 16.12
CA PHE A 68 14.72 4.31 17.25
C PHE A 68 13.70 5.36 16.82
N TYR A 69 12.62 5.48 17.60
CA TYR A 69 11.60 6.52 17.49
C TYR A 69 11.33 7.06 18.90
N GLU A 70 11.36 8.38 19.05
CA GLU A 70 11.15 9.06 20.34
C GLU A 70 12.06 8.56 21.48
N GLY A 71 13.27 8.09 21.14
CA GLY A 71 14.25 7.58 22.12
C GLY A 71 14.13 6.09 22.46
N PHE A 72 13.16 5.38 21.88
CA PHE A 72 12.94 3.94 22.11
C PHE A 72 13.04 3.13 20.82
N ALA A 73 13.47 1.88 20.93
CA ALA A 73 13.48 0.95 19.80
C ALA A 73 12.71 -0.33 20.14
N SER A 74 11.85 -0.75 19.22
CA SER A 74 11.20 -2.06 19.26
C SER A 74 12.24 -3.15 18.95
N VAL A 75 12.27 -4.20 19.79
CA VAL A 75 13.17 -5.34 19.64
C VAL A 75 12.43 -6.63 19.94
N ILE A 76 12.94 -7.76 19.44
CA ILE A 76 12.37 -9.09 19.66
C ILE A 76 13.46 -10.00 20.21
N ASP A 77 13.16 -10.70 21.31
CA ASP A 77 13.95 -11.82 21.82
C ASP A 77 13.14 -13.13 21.79
N LYS A 78 13.59 -14.15 22.53
CA LYS A 78 12.91 -15.45 22.61
C LYS A 78 11.59 -15.41 23.38
N ASP A 79 11.41 -14.42 24.26
CA ASP A 79 10.27 -14.31 25.18
C ASP A 79 9.22 -13.32 24.63
N GLY A 80 9.59 -12.46 23.67
CA GLY A 80 8.65 -11.66 22.90
C GLY A 80 9.23 -10.34 22.40
N ALA A 81 8.33 -9.48 21.92
CA ALA A 81 8.61 -8.11 21.51
C ALA A 81 8.51 -7.14 22.70
N PHE A 82 9.39 -6.15 22.75
CA PHE A 82 9.41 -5.09 23.78
C PHE A 82 10.24 -3.90 23.31
N HIS A 83 10.24 -2.82 24.09
CA HIS A 83 11.05 -1.64 23.81
C HIS A 83 12.32 -1.57 24.67
N ILE A 84 13.39 -1.05 24.08
CA ILE A 84 14.63 -0.72 24.76
C ILE A 84 14.90 0.79 24.70
N VAL A 85 15.68 1.28 25.65
CA VAL A 85 16.29 2.61 25.60
C VAL A 85 17.65 2.56 24.90
N ILE A 86 18.31 3.71 24.75
CA ILE A 86 19.54 3.87 23.97
C ILE A 86 20.70 2.95 24.39
N ASP A 87 20.80 2.61 25.68
CA ASP A 87 21.85 1.74 26.23
C ASP A 87 21.57 0.24 26.04
N GLY A 88 20.44 -0.11 25.40
CA GLY A 88 20.03 -1.48 25.13
C GLY A 88 19.29 -2.18 26.28
N SER A 89 19.10 -1.50 27.41
CA SER A 89 18.29 -2.00 28.53
C SER A 89 16.79 -1.95 28.19
N PRO A 90 15.99 -2.91 28.69
CA PRO A 90 14.55 -2.88 28.52
C PRO A 90 13.93 -1.63 29.16
N LEU A 91 13.03 -0.96 28.43
CA LEU A 91 12.24 0.15 28.97
C LEU A 91 11.30 -0.33 30.08
N TYR A 92 10.79 -1.55 29.95
CA TYR A 92 9.91 -2.22 30.91
C TYR A 92 10.07 -3.75 30.82
N SER A 93 9.49 -4.49 31.77
CA SER A 93 9.63 -5.96 31.88
C SER A 93 8.61 -6.77 31.07
N ILE A 94 7.47 -6.18 30.71
CA ILE A 94 6.41 -6.86 29.95
C ILE A 94 6.92 -7.29 28.57
N ARG A 95 6.42 -8.43 28.07
CA ARG A 95 6.67 -8.94 26.71
C ARG A 95 5.36 -9.06 25.95
N TYR A 96 5.41 -8.67 24.69
CA TYR A 96 4.27 -8.64 23.78
C TYR A 96 4.51 -9.60 22.62
N GLN A 97 3.44 -9.99 21.93
CA GLN A 97 3.58 -10.71 20.67
C GLN A 97 4.14 -9.80 19.57
N TRP A 98 3.78 -8.51 19.63
CA TRP A 98 4.25 -7.48 18.70
C TRP A 98 4.23 -6.10 19.36
N THR A 99 5.18 -5.23 18.98
CA THR A 99 5.27 -3.84 19.39
C THR A 99 5.47 -2.94 18.17
N GLY A 100 4.70 -1.85 18.09
CA GLY A 100 4.86 -0.80 17.10
C GLY A 100 6.06 0.11 17.39
N ASN A 101 6.07 1.29 16.79
CA ASN A 101 7.02 2.36 17.14
C ASN A 101 6.34 3.35 18.07
N PHE A 102 7.12 4.05 18.90
CA PHE A 102 6.61 5.21 19.63
C PHE A 102 6.37 6.39 18.68
N GLN A 103 5.16 6.93 18.75
CA GLN A 103 4.71 8.11 18.01
C GLN A 103 3.80 8.92 18.94
N GLU A 104 4.11 10.21 19.09
CA GLU A 104 3.38 11.15 19.94
C GLU A 104 3.29 10.69 21.40
N GLY A 105 4.37 10.09 21.92
CA GLY A 105 4.51 9.58 23.28
C GLY A 105 3.77 8.26 23.53
N ARG A 106 3.29 7.58 22.49
CA ARG A 106 2.42 6.40 22.59
C ARG A 106 2.85 5.30 21.64
N CYS A 107 2.51 4.06 21.97
CA CYS A 107 2.81 2.94 21.10
C CYS A 107 1.69 1.89 21.13
N ALA A 108 1.27 1.41 19.96
CA ALA A 108 0.39 0.26 19.85
C ALA A 108 1.18 -1.04 20.10
N VAL A 109 0.63 -1.92 20.94
CA VAL A 109 1.23 -3.22 21.25
C VAL A 109 0.17 -4.31 21.17
N ARG A 110 0.58 -5.52 20.77
CA ARG A 110 -0.29 -6.69 20.67
C ARG A 110 0.08 -7.73 21.72
N THR A 111 -0.87 -8.12 22.56
CA THR A 111 -0.68 -9.13 23.60
C THR A 111 -0.47 -10.52 22.99
N MET A 112 -0.06 -11.49 23.82
CA MET A 112 0.11 -12.88 23.38
C MET A 112 -1.20 -13.53 22.95
N GLU A 113 -2.33 -13.05 23.46
CA GLU A 113 -3.69 -13.45 23.10
C GLU A 113 -4.18 -12.80 21.79
N GLY A 114 -3.39 -11.88 21.21
CA GLY A 114 -3.69 -11.25 19.92
C GLY A 114 -4.50 -9.96 19.99
N PHE A 115 -4.73 -9.40 21.18
CA PHE A 115 -5.44 -8.12 21.35
C PHE A 115 -4.48 -6.93 21.37
N TYR A 116 -4.95 -5.77 20.91
CA TYR A 116 -4.20 -4.53 20.89
C TYR A 116 -4.58 -3.61 22.04
N HIS A 117 -3.62 -2.84 22.52
CA HIS A 117 -3.83 -1.63 23.31
C HIS A 117 -2.65 -0.70 23.12
N HIS A 118 -2.75 0.51 23.67
CA HIS A 118 -1.65 1.47 23.67
C HIS A 118 -0.97 1.56 25.02
N ILE A 119 0.34 1.80 24.99
CA ILE A 119 1.17 2.09 26.15
C ILE A 119 1.80 3.48 26.04
N ASP A 120 2.10 4.08 27.19
CA ASP A 120 2.91 5.29 27.30
C ASP A 120 4.41 4.98 27.31
N SER A 121 5.24 6.02 27.43
CA SER A 121 6.71 5.94 27.47
C SER A 121 7.27 5.29 28.74
N GLU A 122 6.44 5.00 29.74
CA GLU A 122 6.81 4.20 30.91
C GLU A 122 6.39 2.72 30.76
N GLY A 123 5.76 2.37 29.63
CA GLY A 123 5.22 1.04 29.38
C GLY A 123 3.89 0.76 30.06
N LYS A 124 3.23 1.78 30.62
CA LYS A 124 1.91 1.64 31.26
C LYS A 124 0.82 1.72 30.22
N LYS A 125 -0.23 0.90 30.39
CA LYS A 125 -1.41 0.96 29.51
C LYS A 125 -2.09 2.32 29.62
N ILE A 126 -2.38 2.94 28.48
CA ILE A 126 -3.09 4.23 28.43
C ILE A 126 -4.56 4.05 28.82
N ALA A 127 -5.20 3.00 28.31
CA ALA A 127 -6.58 2.64 28.62
C ALA A 127 -6.69 1.15 28.94
N ARG A 128 -7.74 0.77 29.67
CA ARG A 128 -8.02 -0.64 30.02
C ARG A 128 -8.61 -1.44 28.87
N VAL A 129 -9.24 -0.76 27.90
CA VAL A 129 -9.92 -1.39 26.76
C VAL A 129 -8.90 -2.11 25.89
N LEU A 130 -9.27 -3.31 25.45
CA LEU A 130 -8.54 -4.10 24.47
C LEU A 130 -9.28 -4.06 23.13
N TRP A 131 -8.52 -4.03 22.05
CA TRP A 131 -9.03 -3.90 20.68
C TRP A 131 -8.65 -5.10 19.83
N ARG A 132 -9.43 -5.40 18.80
CA ARG A 132 -9.05 -6.40 17.80
C ARG A 132 -7.89 -5.90 16.93
N TYR A 133 -7.87 -4.58 16.70
CA TYR A 133 -6.78 -3.86 16.06
C TYR A 133 -6.68 -2.45 16.64
N ALA A 134 -5.47 -1.92 16.79
CA ALA A 134 -5.25 -0.51 17.07
C ALA A 134 -4.04 -0.01 16.27
N GLY A 135 -4.21 1.10 15.57
CA GLY A 135 -3.17 1.77 14.79
C GLY A 135 -2.31 2.70 15.64
N ASP A 136 -1.29 3.26 15.01
CA ASP A 136 -0.43 4.29 15.60
C ASP A 136 -1.19 5.62 15.77
N TYR A 137 -0.72 6.44 16.70
CA TYR A 137 -1.21 7.81 16.84
C TYR A 137 -0.64 8.71 15.75
N LYS A 138 -1.48 9.59 15.23
CA LYS A 138 -1.14 10.67 14.31
C LYS A 138 -2.05 11.86 14.56
N ASP A 139 -1.45 13.04 14.72
CA ASP A 139 -2.13 14.30 15.01
C ASP A 139 -3.07 14.19 16.22
N GLY A 140 -2.65 13.45 17.24
CA GLY A 140 -3.40 13.23 18.48
C GLY A 140 -4.44 12.11 18.43
N ILE A 141 -4.60 11.43 17.29
CA ILE A 141 -5.68 10.47 17.05
C ILE A 141 -5.13 9.10 16.64
N ALA A 142 -5.75 8.04 17.14
CA ALA A 142 -5.54 6.67 16.65
C ALA A 142 -6.85 6.07 16.13
N VAL A 143 -6.77 5.09 15.23
CA VAL A 143 -7.91 4.25 14.85
C VAL A 143 -7.85 2.94 15.63
N ALA A 144 -8.99 2.51 16.17
CA ALA A 144 -9.11 1.21 16.81
C ALA A 144 -10.36 0.46 16.34
N GLN A 145 -10.25 -0.86 16.24
CA GLN A 145 -11.30 -1.75 15.78
C GLN A 145 -11.73 -2.71 16.90
N ARG A 146 -13.04 -2.89 17.05
CA ARG A 146 -13.64 -3.88 17.95
C ARG A 146 -13.67 -5.28 17.34
N ASP A 147 -14.09 -6.24 18.15
CA ASP A 147 -14.26 -7.63 17.75
C ASP A 147 -15.36 -7.85 16.71
N ASP A 148 -16.33 -6.93 16.59
CA ASP A 148 -17.36 -6.94 15.55
C ASP A 148 -16.86 -6.39 14.19
N GLY A 149 -15.59 -5.99 14.11
CA GLY A 149 -14.98 -5.43 12.90
C GLY A 149 -15.23 -3.93 12.70
N LEU A 150 -15.97 -3.26 13.59
CA LEU A 150 -16.21 -1.83 13.47
C LEU A 150 -15.08 -1.01 14.10
N SER A 151 -14.71 0.06 13.41
CA SER A 151 -13.61 0.97 13.75
C SER A 151 -14.10 2.32 14.26
N THR A 152 -13.34 2.94 15.15
CA THR A 152 -13.57 4.29 15.68
C THR A 152 -12.25 5.04 15.92
N HIS A 153 -12.34 6.35 16.12
CA HIS A 153 -11.21 7.18 16.52
C HIS A 153 -11.07 7.24 18.04
N LEU A 154 -9.81 7.18 18.50
CA LEU A 154 -9.41 7.37 19.88
C LEU A 154 -8.68 8.69 20.04
N ASP A 155 -8.96 9.39 21.14
CA ASP A 155 -8.15 10.51 21.60
C ASP A 155 -6.83 10.04 22.23
N LEU A 156 -5.96 11.01 22.58
CA LEU A 156 -4.69 10.79 23.26
C LEU A 156 -4.79 10.07 24.62
N HIS A 157 -5.95 10.02 25.25
CA HIS A 157 -6.18 9.29 26.50
C HIS A 157 -6.77 7.89 26.26
N GLY A 158 -6.88 7.47 24.99
CA GLY A 158 -7.51 6.21 24.59
C GLY A 158 -9.04 6.22 24.72
N GLY A 159 -9.64 7.39 24.89
CA GLY A 159 -11.09 7.60 24.91
C GLY A 159 -11.67 7.64 23.50
N ILE A 160 -12.91 7.15 23.34
CA ILE A 160 -13.61 7.21 22.04
C ILE A 160 -13.95 8.67 21.73
N LEU A 161 -13.47 9.18 20.60
CA LEU A 161 -13.53 10.61 20.27
C LEU A 161 -14.96 11.14 20.00
N HIS A 162 -15.74 10.42 19.20
CA HIS A 162 -17.04 10.91 18.70
C HIS A 162 -18.20 9.90 18.80
N ASN A 163 -17.96 8.74 19.42
CA ASN A 163 -18.93 7.65 19.61
C ASN A 163 -19.64 7.20 18.31
N ARG A 164 -18.87 7.10 17.20
CA ARG A 164 -19.35 6.57 15.91
C ARG A 164 -18.46 5.42 15.47
N TRP A 165 -19.06 4.49 14.75
CA TRP A 165 -18.47 3.22 14.39
C TRP A 165 -18.66 2.97 12.90
N PHE A 166 -17.59 2.58 12.22
CA PHE A 166 -17.55 2.45 10.77
C PHE A 166 -16.99 1.09 10.38
N MET A 167 -17.40 0.55 9.23
CA MET A 167 -16.88 -0.71 8.70
C MET A 167 -15.41 -0.60 8.31
N ASP A 168 -14.98 0.59 7.91
CA ASP A 168 -13.58 0.93 7.65
C ASP A 168 -13.36 2.41 7.97
N LEU A 169 -12.16 2.77 8.42
CA LEU A 169 -11.85 4.09 8.95
C LEU A 169 -10.35 4.38 8.86
N ASP A 170 -10.03 5.49 8.20
CA ASP A 170 -8.68 6.05 8.20
C ASP A 170 -8.50 7.09 9.32
N VAL A 171 -7.24 7.34 9.70
CA VAL A 171 -6.87 8.53 10.49
C VAL A 171 -7.21 9.82 9.76
N PHE A 172 -7.36 10.92 10.52
CA PHE A 172 -7.56 12.24 9.92
C PHE A 172 -6.37 12.66 9.05
N HIS A 173 -6.70 13.31 7.93
CA HIS A 173 -5.79 13.96 7.02
C HIS A 173 -6.40 15.30 6.59
N LYS A 174 -5.72 16.41 6.91
CA LYS A 174 -6.21 17.78 6.64
C LYS A 174 -7.62 18.05 7.21
N GLY A 175 -7.93 17.50 8.38
CA GLY A 175 -9.21 17.71 9.08
C GLY A 175 -10.35 16.76 8.70
N TYR A 176 -10.13 15.84 7.75
CA TYR A 176 -11.13 14.85 7.32
C TYR A 176 -10.58 13.44 7.43
N ALA A 177 -11.46 12.46 7.62
CA ALA A 177 -11.12 11.04 7.54
C ALA A 177 -12.00 10.35 6.49
N ARG A 178 -11.46 9.31 5.84
CA ARG A 178 -12.28 8.41 5.03
C ARG A 178 -12.94 7.40 5.95
N ALA A 179 -14.23 7.19 5.77
CA ALA A 179 -14.99 6.20 6.50
C ALA A 179 -15.86 5.39 5.55
N LYS A 180 -16.22 4.19 5.97
CA LYS A 180 -17.11 3.31 5.23
C LYS A 180 -18.25 2.83 6.10
N ASP A 181 -19.47 2.91 5.57
CA ASP A 181 -20.65 2.26 6.12
C ASP A 181 -21.17 1.21 5.13
N ASP A 182 -22.35 0.65 5.42
CA ASP A 182 -23.02 -0.33 4.56
C ASP A 182 -23.32 0.21 3.15
N SER A 183 -23.43 1.53 3.04
CA SER A 183 -23.82 2.23 1.85
C SER A 183 -22.61 2.67 1.02
N GLY A 184 -21.40 2.72 1.57
CA GLY A 184 -20.15 2.94 0.83
C GLY A 184 -19.17 3.85 1.55
N TRP A 185 -18.17 4.32 0.82
CA TRP A 185 -17.15 5.24 1.31
C TRP A 185 -17.62 6.71 1.27
N PHE A 186 -17.25 7.48 2.29
CA PHE A 186 -17.48 8.92 2.41
C PHE A 186 -16.44 9.57 3.32
N HIS A 187 -16.38 10.91 3.28
CA HIS A 187 -15.55 11.68 4.21
C HIS A 187 -16.34 12.04 5.46
N ILE A 188 -15.66 12.03 6.61
CA ILE A 188 -16.20 12.50 7.89
C ILE A 188 -15.38 13.65 8.46
N ASP A 189 -16.07 14.51 9.21
CA ASP A 189 -15.45 15.56 10.03
C ASP A 189 -14.86 15.00 11.34
N PRO A 190 -14.17 15.81 12.18
CA PRO A 190 -13.63 15.35 13.46
C PRO A 190 -14.67 14.88 14.49
N ALA A 191 -15.94 15.26 14.34
CA ALA A 191 -17.06 14.75 15.13
C ALA A 191 -17.67 13.45 14.53
N GLY A 192 -16.99 12.88 13.53
CA GLY A 192 -17.36 11.69 12.78
C GLY A 192 -18.63 11.83 11.95
N ARG A 193 -19.09 13.06 11.69
CA ARG A 193 -20.29 13.31 10.88
C ARG A 193 -19.92 13.25 9.40
N PRO A 194 -20.75 12.65 8.53
CA PRO A 194 -20.55 12.76 7.09
C PRO A 194 -20.46 14.22 6.68
N VAL A 195 -19.46 14.56 5.87
CA VAL A 195 -19.30 15.92 5.33
C VAL A 195 -20.37 16.23 4.29
N TYR A 196 -20.83 15.19 3.57
CA TYR A 196 -21.87 15.22 2.55
C TYR A 196 -22.66 13.89 2.54
N PRO A 197 -23.87 13.85 1.93
CA PRO A 197 -24.74 12.68 2.00
C PRO A 197 -24.33 11.51 1.09
N ASP A 198 -23.61 11.77 -0.01
CA ASP A 198 -23.26 10.76 -1.00
C ASP A 198 -22.38 9.62 -0.45
N ARG A 199 -22.49 8.45 -1.09
CA ARG A 199 -21.72 7.25 -0.78
C ARG A 199 -21.14 6.63 -2.05
N TYR A 200 -19.84 6.40 -2.03
CA TYR A 200 -19.08 5.99 -3.20
C TYR A 200 -18.55 4.56 -3.06
N ALA A 201 -18.25 3.91 -4.19
CA ALA A 201 -17.55 2.63 -4.19
C ALA A 201 -16.10 2.77 -3.71
N MET A 202 -15.48 3.92 -3.95
CA MET A 202 -14.16 4.30 -3.46
C MET A 202 -14.03 5.82 -3.39
N ILE A 203 -13.25 6.32 -2.43
CA ILE A 203 -12.82 7.73 -2.35
C ILE A 203 -11.34 7.81 -2.03
N GLU A 204 -10.66 8.84 -2.54
CA GLU A 204 -9.32 9.25 -2.09
C GLU A 204 -9.41 10.31 -0.99
N PRO A 205 -8.38 10.48 -0.13
CA PRO A 205 -8.33 11.59 0.80
C PRO A 205 -8.33 12.94 0.07
N PHE A 206 -8.79 14.00 0.74
CA PHE A 206 -8.67 15.35 0.22
C PHE A 206 -7.22 15.81 0.11
N TYR A 207 -6.85 16.28 -1.07
CA TYR A 207 -5.60 16.99 -1.34
C TYR A 207 -5.91 18.34 -1.99
N ASN A 208 -5.58 19.41 -1.27
CA ASN A 208 -5.75 20.79 -1.74
C ASN A 208 -7.21 21.09 -2.13
N GLY A 209 -8.17 20.68 -1.29
CA GLY A 209 -9.59 20.96 -1.48
C GLY A 209 -10.34 19.99 -2.39
N GLN A 210 -9.70 18.94 -2.91
CA GLN A 210 -10.30 18.03 -3.89
C GLN A 210 -9.99 16.57 -3.60
N ALA A 211 -10.91 15.68 -3.98
CA ALA A 211 -10.76 14.24 -3.90
C ALA A 211 -11.30 13.56 -5.16
N ARG A 212 -10.66 12.46 -5.57
CA ARG A 212 -11.19 11.56 -6.59
C ARG A 212 -12.13 10.55 -5.96
N VAL A 213 -13.26 10.30 -6.59
CA VAL A 213 -14.25 9.33 -6.16
C VAL A 213 -14.72 8.45 -7.31
N GLU A 214 -15.09 7.21 -6.98
CA GLU A 214 -15.71 6.26 -7.89
C GLU A 214 -17.13 5.94 -7.42
N THR A 215 -18.12 6.20 -8.27
CA THR A 215 -19.51 5.83 -8.01
C THR A 215 -19.70 4.32 -8.05
N LYS A 216 -20.82 3.81 -7.54
CA LYS A 216 -21.15 2.37 -7.60
C LYS A 216 -21.32 1.85 -9.03
N GLN A 217 -21.65 2.74 -9.96
CA GLN A 217 -21.79 2.49 -11.40
C GLN A 217 -20.46 2.67 -12.17
N GLY A 218 -19.35 2.92 -11.46
CA GLY A 218 -18.03 3.06 -12.08
C GLY A 218 -17.75 4.40 -12.74
N ALA A 219 -18.60 5.43 -12.61
CA ALA A 219 -18.19 6.78 -12.98
C ALA A 219 -17.11 7.32 -12.04
N LEU A 220 -16.12 8.03 -12.60
CA LEU A 220 -15.05 8.69 -11.86
C LEU A 220 -15.24 10.19 -11.87
N TRP A 221 -15.20 10.80 -10.68
CA TRP A 221 -15.40 12.23 -10.48
C TRP A 221 -14.29 12.82 -9.60
N ILE A 222 -14.00 14.09 -9.82
CA ILE A 222 -13.36 14.96 -8.83
C ILE A 222 -14.46 15.71 -8.08
N ILE A 223 -14.41 15.68 -6.75
CA ILE A 223 -15.32 16.43 -5.87
C ILE A 223 -14.54 17.46 -5.03
N ASP A 224 -15.23 18.51 -4.60
CA ASP A 224 -14.75 19.42 -3.55
C ASP A 224 -15.01 18.87 -2.14
N GLU A 225 -14.56 19.61 -1.11
CA GLU A 225 -14.72 19.25 0.30
C GLU A 225 -16.19 19.21 0.76
N ASN A 226 -17.13 19.81 0.03
CA ASN A 226 -18.57 19.74 0.31
C ASN A 226 -19.28 18.62 -0.48
N GLY A 227 -18.52 17.80 -1.23
CA GLY A 227 -19.08 16.74 -2.10
C GLY A 227 -19.57 17.24 -3.46
N GLY A 228 -19.38 18.53 -3.78
CA GLY A 228 -19.74 19.10 -5.07
C GLY A 228 -18.90 18.49 -6.18
N LYS A 229 -19.54 17.88 -7.19
CA LYS A 229 -18.87 17.34 -8.37
C LYS A 229 -18.28 18.48 -9.22
N LEU A 230 -16.95 18.54 -9.32
CA LEU A 230 -16.22 19.57 -10.06
C LEU A 230 -15.93 19.16 -11.50
N HIS A 231 -15.50 17.90 -11.70
CA HIS A 231 -15.06 17.43 -13.02
C HIS A 231 -15.29 15.93 -13.18
N ALA A 232 -15.89 15.52 -14.30
CA ALA A 232 -16.00 14.11 -14.68
C ALA A 232 -14.69 13.65 -15.32
N LEU A 233 -14.14 12.53 -14.85
CA LEU A 233 -12.96 11.89 -15.44
C LEU A 233 -13.33 10.70 -16.32
N ARG A 234 -14.45 10.04 -15.99
CA ARG A 234 -14.99 8.88 -16.70
C ARG A 234 -16.49 8.80 -16.40
N ASP A 235 -17.29 8.59 -17.44
CA ASP A 235 -18.72 8.32 -17.28
C ASP A 235 -18.98 6.94 -16.68
N GLU A 236 -20.25 6.67 -16.38
CA GLU A 236 -20.69 5.37 -15.90
C GLU A 236 -20.31 4.28 -16.90
N ARG A 237 -19.94 3.10 -16.37
CA ARG A 237 -19.68 1.96 -17.23
C ARG A 237 -21.02 1.34 -17.60
N ASP A 238 -21.29 1.27 -18.91
CA ASP A 238 -22.41 0.48 -19.41
C ASP A 238 -22.04 -1.01 -19.27
N PRO A 239 -22.77 -1.79 -18.45
CA PRO A 239 -22.51 -3.22 -18.28
C PRO A 239 -22.58 -3.99 -19.61
N PHE A 240 -23.39 -3.52 -20.57
CA PHE A 240 -23.44 -4.12 -21.91
C PHE A 240 -22.15 -3.88 -22.68
N GLN A 241 -21.58 -2.68 -22.58
CA GLN A 241 -20.32 -2.36 -23.23
C GLN A 241 -19.16 -3.19 -22.64
N GLU A 242 -19.10 -3.37 -21.32
CA GLU A 242 -18.09 -4.24 -20.67
C GLU A 242 -18.24 -5.69 -21.13
N LEU A 243 -19.46 -6.24 -21.08
CA LEU A 243 -19.72 -7.61 -21.53
C LEU A 243 -19.39 -7.78 -23.02
N SER A 244 -19.74 -6.80 -23.85
CA SER A 244 -19.40 -6.79 -25.27
C SER A 244 -17.88 -6.78 -25.48
N ASP A 245 -17.14 -5.96 -24.73
CA ASP A 245 -15.68 -5.89 -24.83
C ASP A 245 -15.02 -7.22 -24.43
N ASP A 246 -15.51 -7.87 -23.37
CA ASP A 246 -15.04 -9.19 -22.92
C ASP A 246 -15.34 -10.30 -23.95
N LEU A 247 -16.58 -10.33 -24.48
CA LEU A 247 -16.97 -11.28 -25.52
C LEU A 247 -16.13 -11.09 -26.78
N VAL A 248 -15.96 -9.85 -27.23
CA VAL A 248 -15.12 -9.53 -28.39
C VAL A 248 -13.66 -9.90 -28.11
N GLY A 249 -13.15 -9.69 -26.90
CA GLY A 249 -11.82 -10.10 -26.49
C GLY A 249 -11.59 -11.61 -26.59
N PHE A 250 -12.54 -12.41 -26.09
CA PHE A 250 -12.50 -13.87 -26.17
C PHE A 250 -12.46 -14.38 -27.61
N TRP A 251 -13.33 -13.84 -28.48
CA TRP A 251 -13.37 -14.20 -29.90
C TRP A 251 -12.10 -13.76 -30.65
N LYS A 252 -11.53 -12.60 -30.30
CA LYS A 252 -10.27 -12.13 -30.90
C LYS A 252 -9.11 -13.08 -30.62
N THR A 253 -8.96 -13.56 -29.38
CA THR A 253 -7.89 -14.50 -29.03
C THR A 253 -8.03 -15.81 -29.81
N HIS A 254 -9.25 -16.35 -29.91
CA HIS A 254 -9.48 -17.56 -30.70
C HIS A 254 -9.22 -17.33 -32.20
N ALA A 255 -9.70 -16.23 -32.77
CA ALA A 255 -9.48 -15.91 -34.18
C ALA A 255 -7.99 -15.77 -34.52
N VAL A 256 -7.20 -15.14 -33.64
CA VAL A 256 -5.75 -15.03 -33.82
C VAL A 256 -5.07 -16.40 -33.67
N SER A 257 -5.42 -17.21 -32.67
CA SER A 257 -4.85 -18.57 -32.50
C SER A 257 -5.11 -19.43 -33.74
N THR A 258 -6.35 -19.47 -34.21
CA THR A 258 -6.72 -20.21 -35.42
C THR A 258 -6.00 -19.69 -36.65
N ALA A 259 -5.82 -18.37 -36.78
CA ALA A 259 -5.06 -17.79 -37.89
C ALA A 259 -3.56 -18.17 -37.85
N VAL A 260 -2.95 -18.27 -36.67
CA VAL A 260 -1.58 -18.79 -36.51
C VAL A 260 -1.51 -20.28 -36.84
N GLU A 261 -2.41 -21.10 -36.29
CA GLU A 261 -2.43 -22.56 -36.51
C GLU A 261 -2.62 -22.93 -37.99
N LEU A 262 -3.43 -22.16 -38.70
CA LEU A 262 -3.67 -22.36 -40.13
C LEU A 262 -2.55 -21.76 -41.00
N GLY A 263 -1.61 -20.99 -40.44
CA GLY A 263 -0.53 -20.34 -41.19
C GLY A 263 -0.99 -19.13 -42.01
N ILE A 264 -2.08 -18.47 -41.62
CA ILE A 264 -2.73 -17.41 -42.43
C ILE A 264 -1.81 -16.20 -42.54
N PHE A 265 -1.05 -15.89 -41.49
CA PHE A 265 -0.15 -14.74 -41.48
C PHE A 265 1.02 -14.91 -42.43
N GLU A 266 1.53 -16.13 -42.57
CA GLU A 266 2.61 -16.50 -43.49
C GLU A 266 2.16 -16.49 -44.95
N ALA A 267 0.87 -16.70 -45.19
CA ALA A 267 0.28 -16.65 -46.52
C ALA A 267 -0.08 -15.23 -46.99
N LEU A 268 0.04 -14.21 -46.12
CA LEU A 268 -0.12 -12.81 -46.51
C LEU A 268 1.06 -12.35 -47.38
N PRO A 269 0.82 -11.48 -48.39
CA PRO A 269 -0.40 -10.70 -48.64
C PRO A 269 -1.34 -11.31 -49.70
N ASN A 270 -1.32 -12.64 -49.93
CA ASN A 270 -2.12 -13.24 -50.99
C ASN A 270 -3.64 -12.96 -50.85
N PRO A 271 -4.40 -12.89 -51.96
CA PRO A 271 -5.85 -12.71 -51.90
C PRO A 271 -6.55 -13.84 -51.12
N PRO A 272 -7.67 -13.58 -50.41
CA PRO A 272 -8.36 -14.61 -49.62
C PRO A 272 -8.74 -15.86 -50.40
N ALA A 273 -9.07 -15.74 -51.69
CA ALA A 273 -9.37 -16.89 -52.56
C ALA A 273 -8.16 -17.81 -52.79
N VAL A 274 -6.94 -17.26 -52.78
CA VAL A 274 -5.68 -18.00 -52.92
C VAL A 274 -5.35 -18.70 -51.60
N ILE A 275 -5.37 -17.96 -50.49
CA ILE A 275 -5.15 -18.51 -49.14
C ILE A 275 -6.15 -19.64 -48.84
N ALA A 276 -7.43 -19.43 -49.16
CA ALA A 276 -8.50 -20.41 -48.98
C ALA A 276 -8.26 -21.72 -49.74
N LYS A 277 -7.73 -21.61 -50.97
CA LYS A 277 -7.39 -22.76 -51.79
C LYS A 277 -6.20 -23.53 -51.21
N ASP A 278 -5.17 -22.82 -50.76
CA ASP A 278 -3.96 -23.41 -50.19
C ASP A 278 -4.22 -24.09 -48.84
N MET A 279 -5.17 -23.56 -48.07
CA MET A 279 -5.52 -24.04 -46.73
C MET A 279 -6.73 -24.96 -46.69
N ASN A 280 -7.37 -25.24 -47.83
CA ASN A 280 -8.62 -25.98 -47.93
C ASN A 280 -9.70 -25.45 -46.96
N ALA A 281 -9.83 -24.12 -46.88
CA ALA A 281 -10.77 -23.43 -46.00
C ALA A 281 -11.75 -22.57 -46.83
N PRO A 282 -12.97 -22.28 -46.33
CA PRO A 282 -13.88 -21.37 -47.02
C PRO A 282 -13.29 -19.95 -47.13
N ALA A 283 -13.30 -19.36 -48.33
CA ALA A 283 -12.73 -18.02 -48.57
C ALA A 283 -13.27 -16.93 -47.65
N ARG A 284 -14.54 -17.02 -47.23
CA ARG A 284 -15.16 -16.11 -46.26
C ARG A 284 -14.51 -16.16 -44.87
N ASN A 285 -14.01 -17.32 -44.45
CA ASN A 285 -13.36 -17.49 -43.16
C ASN A 285 -11.95 -16.89 -43.19
N CYS A 286 -11.21 -17.08 -44.29
CA CYS A 286 -9.89 -16.48 -44.50
C CYS A 286 -9.98 -14.94 -44.57
N ASP A 287 -11.02 -14.39 -45.19
CA ASP A 287 -11.23 -12.94 -45.25
C ASP A 287 -11.53 -12.34 -43.87
N TRP A 288 -12.38 -13.01 -43.08
CA TRP A 288 -12.67 -12.58 -41.70
C TRP A 288 -11.46 -12.66 -40.77
N MET A 289 -10.69 -13.76 -40.85
CA MET A 289 -9.46 -13.95 -40.06
C MET A 289 -8.33 -12.98 -40.48
N ARG A 290 -8.34 -12.49 -41.72
CA ARG A 290 -7.44 -11.41 -42.18
C ARG A 290 -7.89 -10.04 -41.66
N ALA A 291 -9.19 -9.78 -41.64
CA ALA A 291 -9.74 -8.47 -41.25
C ALA A 291 -9.66 -8.23 -39.73
N ALA A 292 -9.93 -9.24 -38.91
CA ALA A 292 -10.01 -9.10 -37.45
C ALA A 292 -8.70 -8.59 -36.78
N PRO A 293 -7.49 -8.96 -37.24
CA PRO A 293 -6.23 -8.38 -36.75
C PRO A 293 -5.90 -7.00 -37.35
N MET A 294 -6.35 -6.68 -38.58
CA MET A 294 -5.92 -5.44 -39.25
C MET A 294 -6.53 -4.16 -38.64
N GLU A 295 -7.79 -4.20 -38.21
CA GLU A 295 -8.39 -3.08 -37.46
C GLU A 295 -7.69 -2.85 -36.11
N PHE A 296 -7.16 -3.91 -35.51
CA PHE A 296 -6.39 -3.86 -34.26
C PHE A 296 -5.01 -3.19 -34.46
N TRP A 297 -4.32 -3.49 -35.56
CA TRP A 297 -3.05 -2.85 -35.88
C TRP A 297 -3.20 -1.38 -36.31
N GLN A 298 -4.27 -1.04 -37.06
CA GLN A 298 -4.54 0.35 -37.47
C GLN A 298 -4.88 1.28 -36.29
N LYS A 299 -5.53 0.78 -35.24
CA LYS A 299 -5.82 1.58 -34.02
C LYS A 299 -4.61 1.79 -33.11
N LYS A 300 -3.65 0.85 -33.07
CA LYS A 300 -2.45 0.94 -32.19
C LYS A 300 -1.23 1.57 -32.84
N LEU A 301 -1.05 1.43 -34.15
CA LEU A 301 0.05 2.02 -34.89
C LEU A 301 -0.49 3.23 -35.68
N LYS A 302 -0.38 4.44 -35.13
CA LYS A 302 -0.59 5.67 -35.90
C LYS A 302 0.50 5.80 -36.96
N GLY A 303 0.31 5.18 -38.12
CA GLY A 303 1.17 5.36 -39.30
C GLY A 303 0.70 4.50 -40.47
N PRO A 304 0.64 5.03 -41.71
CA PRO A 304 0.28 4.25 -42.87
C PRO A 304 1.39 3.24 -43.19
N PHE A 305 1.01 2.01 -43.50
CA PHE A 305 1.94 1.02 -44.06
C PHE A 305 2.34 1.45 -45.49
N PRO A 306 3.61 1.27 -45.90
CA PRO A 306 4.06 1.65 -47.23
C PRO A 306 3.38 0.78 -48.30
N ASN A 307 2.94 1.44 -49.37
CA ASN A 307 2.33 0.79 -50.53
C ASN A 307 3.31 -0.20 -51.18
N PRO A 308 2.88 -1.42 -51.53
CA PRO A 308 3.75 -2.38 -52.20
C PRO A 308 4.00 -1.97 -53.66
N LYS A 309 5.27 -2.08 -54.07
CA LYS A 309 5.69 -2.18 -55.47
C LYS A 309 5.49 -3.60 -55.98
#